data_AF-A0AA42BQC1-F1
#
_entry.id   AF-A0AA42BQC1-F1
#
_cell.length_a   1.000
_cell.length_b   1.000
_cell.length_c   1.000
_cell.angle_alpha   90.00
_cell.angle_beta   90.00
_cell.angle_gamma   90.00
#
_symmetry.space_group_name_H-M   'P 1'
#
loop_
_entity.id
_entity.type
_entity.pdbx_description
1 polymer ?
#
loop_
_entity_poly.entity_id
_entity_poly.type
_entity_poly.pdbx_seq_one_letter_code
_entity_poly.pdbx_strand_id
1 'polypeptide(L)'
;MAYSTNFQNNVLTLSGQLTKQTIKHDLLKTEPKFRHCSLLTINLSELTAVDSAGLAWLINIMRDCRSANIALEWQDVPSNIMQLAKLSNAQSLFTQ
;
A
#
# COMPACT_ATOMS: atom_id res chain seq x y z
N MET A 1 5.57 16.30 -0.75
CA MET A 1 6.78 15.52 -1.06
C MET A 1 6.34 14.20 -1.67
N ALA A 2 7.06 13.69 -2.68
CA ALA A 2 6.74 12.38 -3.27
C ALA A 2 6.85 11.25 -2.22
N TYR A 3 6.18 10.12 -2.43
CA TYR A 3 6.27 9.01 -1.50
C TYR A 3 7.68 8.39 -1.50
N SER A 4 8.06 7.81 -0.36
CA SER A 4 9.25 6.99 -0.19
C SER A 4 8.88 5.66 0.48
N THR A 5 9.75 4.67 0.31
CA THR A 5 9.58 3.31 0.83
C THR A 5 10.75 2.96 1.74
N ASN A 6 10.45 2.35 2.89
CA ASN A 6 11.46 1.73 3.76
C ASN A 6 11.02 0.30 4.06
N PHE A 7 11.87 -0.68 3.77
CA PHE A 7 11.58 -2.09 4.02
C PHE A 7 12.52 -2.66 5.07
N GLN A 8 11.98 -3.06 6.23
CA GLN A 8 12.70 -3.68 7.33
C GLN A 8 11.81 -4.73 8.01
N ASN A 9 12.37 -5.89 8.35
CA ASN A 9 11.68 -6.96 9.10
C ASN A 9 10.30 -7.35 8.51
N ASN A 10 10.21 -7.49 7.18
CA ASN A 10 8.95 -7.74 6.45
C ASN A 10 7.88 -6.64 6.55
N VAL A 11 8.22 -5.49 7.12
CA VAL A 11 7.38 -4.29 7.16
C VAL A 11 7.87 -3.30 6.11
N LEU A 12 6.98 -2.91 5.20
CA LEU A 12 7.17 -1.83 4.24
C LEU A 12 6.45 -0.58 4.75
N THR A 13 7.21 0.40 5.23
CA THR A 13 6.66 1.71 5.59
C THR A 13 6.58 2.60 4.37
N LEU A 14 5.38 3.11 4.08
CA LEU A 14 5.13 4.12 3.06
C LEU A 14 5.05 5.49 3.72
N SER A 15 5.91 6.42 3.29
CA SER A 15 5.98 7.76 3.84
C SER A 15 5.71 8.81 2.76
N GLY A 16 5.16 9.96 3.12
CA GLY A 16 4.96 11.09 2.21
C GLY A 16 3.58 11.12 1.54
N GLN A 17 3.50 11.57 0.29
CA GLN A 17 2.22 11.73 -0.41
C GLN A 17 2.06 10.63 -1.47
N LEU A 18 0.95 9.90 -1.44
CA LEU A 18 0.59 8.87 -2.39
C LEU A 18 -0.59 9.35 -3.25
N THR A 19 -0.27 10.10 -4.30
CA THR A 19 -1.24 10.73 -5.21
C THR A 19 -0.90 10.40 -6.65
N LYS A 20 -1.81 10.70 -7.58
CA LYS A 20 -1.56 10.51 -9.02
C LYS A 20 -0.24 11.14 -9.50
N GLN A 21 0.17 12.26 -8.89
CA GLN A 21 1.38 13.00 -9.25
C GLN A 21 2.66 12.38 -8.69
N THR A 22 2.55 11.61 -7.60
CA THR A 22 3.73 11.09 -6.88
C THR A 22 3.96 9.62 -7.14
N ILE A 23 2.93 8.86 -7.54
CA ILE A 23 3.03 7.45 -7.96
C ILE A 23 3.93 7.36 -9.19
N LYS A 24 5.01 6.57 -9.12
CA LYS A 24 6.00 6.43 -10.20
C LYS A 24 6.03 5.05 -10.83
N HIS A 25 5.77 3.99 -10.07
CA HIS A 25 5.91 2.61 -10.54
C HIS A 25 5.10 1.60 -9.71
N ASP A 26 4.94 0.40 -10.26
CA ASP A 26 4.38 -0.77 -9.56
C ASP A 26 5.41 -1.36 -8.58
N LEU A 27 5.15 -1.20 -7.28
CA LEU A 27 6.10 -1.48 -6.21
C LEU A 27 6.56 -2.95 -6.17
N LEU A 28 5.64 -3.90 -6.36
CA LEU A 28 5.95 -5.33 -6.36
C LEU A 28 6.71 -5.81 -7.61
N LYS A 29 6.60 -5.08 -8.73
CA LYS A 29 7.33 -5.42 -9.96
C LYS A 29 8.76 -4.92 -9.93
N THR A 30 9.00 -3.78 -9.26
CA THR A 30 10.32 -3.14 -9.23
C THR A 30 11.23 -3.65 -8.12
N GLU A 31 10.67 -4.19 -7.04
CA GLU A 31 11.44 -4.60 -5.87
C GLU A 31 11.49 -6.13 -5.73
N PRO A 32 12.59 -6.79 -6.13
CA PRO A 32 12.72 -8.25 -6.04
C PRO A 32 12.73 -8.78 -4.59
N LYS A 33 12.94 -7.89 -3.61
CA LYS A 33 12.99 -8.22 -2.18
C LYS A 33 11.70 -8.86 -1.65
N PHE A 34 10.56 -8.54 -2.26
CA PHE A 34 9.27 -9.08 -1.84
C PHE A 34 9.00 -10.50 -2.36
N ARG A 35 9.74 -10.97 -3.39
CA ARG A 35 9.46 -12.27 -4.04
C ARG A 35 9.62 -13.50 -3.13
N HIS A 36 10.34 -13.34 -2.02
CA HIS A 36 10.57 -14.42 -1.05
C HIS A 36 9.78 -14.23 0.27
N CYS A 37 9.00 -13.16 0.40
CA CYS A 37 8.19 -12.92 1.59
C CYS A 37 6.91 -13.77 1.51
N SER A 38 6.64 -14.59 2.53
CA SER A 38 5.33 -15.23 2.68
C SER A 38 4.27 -14.27 3.25
N LEU A 39 4.72 -13.26 4.00
CA LEU A 39 3.92 -12.20 4.59
C LEU A 39 4.62 -10.86 4.35
N LEU A 40 3.86 -9.88 3.90
CA LEU A 40 4.25 -8.48 3.77
C LEU A 40 3.30 -7.64 4.61
N THR A 41 3.84 -6.87 5.55
CA THR A 41 3.07 -5.85 6.28
C THR A 41 3.35 -4.50 5.63
N ILE A 42 2.33 -3.74 5.27
CA ILE A 42 2.48 -2.36 4.78
C ILE A 42 2.00 -1.39 5.83
N ASN A 43 2.93 -0.60 6.37
CA ASN A 43 2.66 0.45 7.33
C ASN A 43 2.38 1.78 6.60
N LEU A 44 1.22 2.37 6.91
CA LEU A 44 0.70 3.59 6.30
C LEU A 44 0.74 4.82 7.24
N SER A 45 1.34 4.71 8.43
CA SER A 45 1.35 5.76 9.47
C SER A 45 2.02 7.05 9.02
N GLU A 46 3.01 6.95 8.13
CA GLU A 46 3.83 8.07 7.64
C GLU A 46 3.25 8.72 6.36
N LEU A 47 2.05 8.30 5.92
CA LEU A 47 1.37 8.91 4.80
C LEU A 47 0.71 10.23 5.20
N THR A 48 1.06 11.28 4.46
CA THR A 48 0.58 12.66 4.69
C THR A 48 -0.57 13.06 3.77
N ALA A 49 -0.69 12.42 2.60
CA ALA A 49 -1.80 12.64 1.67
C ALA A 49 -2.02 11.42 0.79
N VAL A 50 -3.29 11.07 0.54
CA VAL A 50 -3.70 10.00 -0.36
C VAL A 50 -4.91 10.47 -1.16
N ASP A 51 -4.93 10.24 -2.48
CA ASP A 51 -6.06 10.51 -3.35
C ASP A 51 -6.67 9.20 -3.90
N SER A 52 -7.61 9.31 -4.85
CA SER A 52 -8.22 8.14 -5.49
C SER A 52 -7.23 7.27 -6.29
N ALA A 53 -6.19 7.87 -6.86
CA ALA A 53 -5.15 7.11 -7.55
C ALA A 53 -4.22 6.39 -6.55
N GLY A 54 -3.93 7.03 -5.41
CA GLY A 54 -3.22 6.42 -4.29
C GLY A 54 -3.94 5.20 -3.75
N LEU A 55 -5.25 5.32 -3.51
CA LEU A 55 -6.07 4.18 -3.11
C LEU A 55 -6.06 3.05 -4.16
N ALA A 56 -6.25 3.38 -5.44
CA ALA A 56 -6.23 2.39 -6.51
C ALA A 56 -4.88 1.65 -6.58
N TRP A 57 -3.78 2.36 -6.34
CA TRP A 57 -2.46 1.77 -6.30
C TRP A 57 -2.25 0.84 -5.09
N LEU A 58 -2.78 1.17 -3.90
CA LEU A 58 -2.77 0.26 -2.74
C LEU A 58 -3.57 -1.03 -3.03
N ILE A 59 -4.72 -0.92 -3.70
CA ILE A 59 -5.52 -2.07 -4.11
C ILE A 59 -4.76 -2.94 -5.13
N ASN A 60 -4.02 -2.32 -6.05
CA ASN A 60 -3.18 -3.07 -6.99
C ASN A 60 -2.06 -3.83 -6.27
N ILE A 61 -1.42 -3.25 -5.25
CA ILE A 61 -0.43 -3.96 -4.45
C ILE A 61 -1.03 -5.20 -3.79
N MET A 62 -2.22 -5.09 -3.21
CA MET A 62 -2.92 -6.25 -2.64
C MET A 62 -3.19 -7.34 -3.67
N ARG A 63 -3.61 -6.95 -4.87
CA ARG A 63 -3.85 -7.89 -5.97
C ARG A 63 -2.56 -8.59 -6.41
N ASP A 64 -1.47 -7.84 -6.51
CA ASP A 64 -0.17 -8.36 -6.91
C ASP A 64 0.40 -9.30 -5.83
N CYS A 65 0.29 -8.95 -4.54
CA CYS A 65 0.64 -9.83 -3.41
C CYS A 65 -0.13 -11.15 -3.48
N ARG A 66 -1.45 -11.09 -3.65
CA ARG A 66 -2.30 -12.27 -3.78
C ARG A 66 -1.90 -13.14 -4.96
N SER A 67 -1.57 -12.54 -6.10
CA SER A 67 -1.13 -13.26 -7.31
C SER A 67 0.24 -13.92 -7.13
N ALA A 68 1.07 -13.38 -6.24
CA ALA A 68 2.38 -13.90 -5.89
C ALA A 68 2.38 -14.85 -4.68
N ASN A 69 1.20 -15.24 -4.15
CA ASN A 69 1.05 -16.02 -2.90
C ASN A 69 1.72 -15.39 -1.67
N ILE A 70 1.70 -14.05 -1.60
CA ILE A 70 2.20 -13.27 -0.47
C ILE A 70 0.97 -12.81 0.34
N ALA A 71 0.90 -13.18 1.61
CA ALA A 71 -0.09 -12.60 2.53
C ALA A 71 0.20 -11.11 2.72
N LEU A 72 -0.81 -10.27 2.67
CA LEU A 72 -0.68 -8.83 2.87
C LEU A 72 -1.45 -8.40 4.11
N GLU A 73 -0.79 -7.69 5.00
CA GLU A 73 -1.41 -7.04 6.16
C GLU A 73 -1.24 -5.53 6.07
N TRP A 74 -2.27 -4.79 6.45
CA TRP A 74 -2.22 -3.34 6.56
C TRP A 74 -1.99 -2.93 8.00
N GLN A 75 -1.04 -2.02 8.21
CA GLN A 75 -0.75 -1.46 9.53
C GLN A 75 -0.99 0.05 9.50
N ASP A 76 -1.58 0.57 10.58
CA ASP A 76 -1.81 2.00 10.80
C ASP A 76 -2.53 2.72 9.65
N VAL A 77 -3.61 2.11 9.11
CA VAL A 77 -4.39 2.67 7.99
C VAL A 77 -5.02 4.02 8.37
N PRO A 78 -4.63 5.14 7.73
CA PRO A 78 -5.18 6.45 8.04
C PRO A 78 -6.68 6.57 7.70
N SER A 79 -7.39 7.40 8.47
CA SER A 79 -8.84 7.56 8.34
C SER A 79 -9.29 8.06 6.96
N ASN A 80 -8.49 8.89 6.29
CA ASN A 80 -8.77 9.38 4.94
C ASN A 80 -8.75 8.24 3.90
N ILE A 81 -7.84 7.26 4.01
CA ILE A 81 -7.83 6.07 3.15
C ILE A 81 -9.09 5.25 3.39
N MET A 82 -9.46 5.05 4.66
CA MET A 82 -10.68 4.34 5.01
C MET A 82 -11.94 5.03 4.46
N GLN A 83 -11.98 6.36 4.44
CA GLN A 83 -13.06 7.14 3.82
C GLN A 83 -13.10 6.95 2.30
N LEU A 84 -11.96 7.06 1.61
CA LEU A 84 -11.87 6.84 0.16
C LEU A 84 -12.27 5.40 -0.20
N ALA A 85 -11.88 4.42 0.61
CA ALA A 85 -12.23 3.02 0.44
C ALA A 85 -13.73 2.80 0.62
N LYS A 86 -14.37 3.45 1.60
CA LYS A 86 -15.83 3.41 1.77
C LYS A 86 -16.57 3.97 0.55
N LEU A 87 -16.13 5.12 0.02
CA LEU A 87 -16.74 5.74 -1.16
C LEU A 87 -16.64 4.87 -2.43
N SER A 88 -15.65 3.98 -2.49
CA SER A 88 -15.41 3.08 -3.61
C SER A 88 -15.84 1.63 -3.36
N ASN A 89 -16.53 1.35 -2.25
CA ASN A 89 -16.89 0.00 -1.79
C ASN A 89 -15.68 -0.95 -1.64
N ALA A 90 -14.49 -0.40 -1.37
CA ALA A 90 -13.23 -1.12 -1.18
C ALA A 90 -12.82 -1.26 0.29
N GLN A 91 -13.66 -0.82 1.24
CA GLN A 91 -13.37 -0.82 2.68
C GLN A 91 -12.90 -2.19 3.19
N SER A 92 -13.55 -3.28 2.76
CA SER A 92 -13.26 -4.64 3.24
C SER A 92 -11.82 -5.11 2.96
N LEU A 93 -11.12 -4.45 2.04
CA LEU A 93 -9.72 -4.74 1.72
C LEU A 93 -8.76 -4.25 2.81
N PHE A 94 -9.18 -3.33 3.68
CA PHE A 94 -8.36 -2.70 4.72
C PHE A 94 -8.76 -3.12 6.14
N THR A 95 -9.72 -4.04 6.29
CA THR A 95 -10.25 -4.48 7.59
C THR A 95 -10.08 -5.98 7.83
N GLN A 96 -9.09 -6.60 7.16
CA GLN A 96 -8.81 -8.03 7.27
C GLN A 96 -7.98 -8.36 8.50
#